data_AF-A0A7C4VN36-F1
#
_entry.id   AF-A0A7C4VN36-F1
#
_cell.length_a   1.000
_cell.length_b   1.000
_cell.length_c   1.000
_cell.angle_alpha   90.00
_cell.angle_beta   90.00
_cell.angle_gamma   90.00
#
_symmetry.space_group_name_H-M   'P 1'
#
loop_
_entity.id
_entity.type
_entity.pdbx_description
1 polymer ?
#
loop_
_entity_poly.entity_id
_entity_poly.type
_entity_poly.pdbx_seq_one_letter_code
_entity_poly.pdbx_strand_id
1 'polypeptide(L)'
;MSEVEMDKNEIIGVYAGLALSFFWMLLYSHFVTPLAWLIAFFNFLFLPISCIFYWDVRLLRCIFLAIYVLYFGYLGFMISQLVGNSQVMLIIIPLLLVPYLNIFVFFVAVGLWLGIIGLGHVAFEALIHSSFFSAPFFVVLLTEKLGKVMGIRLKKFELNMLENRIKEMEMIIEKSKDFFADRNQLERKIEEIISLDPSNFSLKAALFRKYAQTFSNNQIQTRTNEIDVEIEKMMQSRKQFEEKLGALESEKGAFEKILEEVNQRLHKFEIIDPANVKIKLQNLQKEWKNLGKKELENIKTTGELEHSYKEQLLLKFQIEDIDGKIKEINEELTSAKLAENALIMEKLILELEKLDRDIKREEPRLLQISGELRELRIKRDQIKRSLHTTKNVS
;
A
#
# COMPACT_ATOMS: atom_id res chain seq x y z
N MET A 1 -15.96 7.05 -6.63
CA MET A 1 -16.55 8.24 -7.28
C MET A 1 -16.09 9.43 -6.47
N SER A 2 -15.11 10.19 -6.97
CA SER A 2 -14.64 11.42 -6.36
C SER A 2 -15.10 12.57 -7.24
N GLU A 3 -15.93 13.45 -6.67
CA GLU A 3 -16.36 14.70 -7.28
C GLU A 3 -15.13 15.55 -7.61
N VAL A 4 -15.03 16.00 -8.86
CA VAL A 4 -14.01 16.94 -9.30
C VAL A 4 -14.48 18.33 -8.86
N GLU A 5 -13.98 18.82 -7.73
CA GLU A 5 -14.15 20.21 -7.33
C GLU A 5 -13.37 21.10 -8.32
N MET A 6 -14.10 21.78 -9.21
CA MET A 6 -13.54 22.88 -10.00
C MET A 6 -13.18 24.03 -9.05
N ASP A 7 -11.96 24.54 -9.19
CA ASP A 7 -11.45 25.68 -8.42
C ASP A 7 -12.38 26.90 -8.62
N LYS A 8 -12.77 27.55 -7.51
CA LYS A 8 -13.67 28.72 -7.51
C LYS A 8 -13.17 29.83 -8.45
N ASN A 9 -11.86 29.92 -8.67
CA ASN A 9 -11.27 30.89 -9.58
C ASN A 9 -11.53 30.58 -11.07
N GLU A 10 -11.62 29.31 -11.45
CA GLU A 10 -11.99 28.93 -12.82
C GLU A 10 -13.47 29.20 -13.10
N ILE A 11 -14.32 28.94 -12.10
CA ILE A 11 -15.75 29.26 -12.17
C ILE A 11 -15.94 30.78 -12.36
N ILE A 12 -15.25 31.61 -11.56
CA ILE A 12 -15.30 33.07 -11.68
C ILE A 12 -14.77 33.55 -13.04
N GLY A 13 -13.71 32.93 -13.56
CA GLY A 13 -13.17 33.26 -14.88
C GLY A 13 -14.15 32.98 -16.04
N VAL A 14 -14.87 31.86 -15.98
CA VAL A 14 -15.91 31.52 -16.97
C VAL A 14 -17.10 32.48 -16.89
N TYR A 15 -17.55 32.82 -15.68
CA TYR A 15 -18.65 33.78 -15.51
C TYR A 15 -18.25 35.22 -15.90
N ALA A 16 -17.03 35.65 -15.63
CA ALA A 16 -16.52 36.94 -16.06
C ALA A 16 -16.39 37.02 -17.60
N GLY A 17 -15.94 35.93 -18.24
CA GLY A 17 -15.91 35.82 -19.71
C GLY A 17 -17.30 35.87 -20.33
N LEU A 18 -18.28 35.16 -19.75
CA LEU A 18 -19.68 35.21 -20.18
C LEU A 18 -20.31 36.59 -19.98
N ALA A 19 -20.05 37.25 -18.85
CA ALA A 19 -20.55 38.59 -18.56
C ALA A 19 -19.96 39.63 -19.53
N LEU A 20 -18.67 39.54 -19.85
CA LEU A 20 -18.01 40.41 -20.82
C LEU A 20 -18.53 40.18 -22.25
N SER A 21 -18.79 38.91 -22.60
CA SER A 21 -19.41 38.54 -23.88
C SER A 21 -20.82 39.12 -24.00
N PHE A 22 -21.61 38.99 -22.93
CA PHE A 22 -22.98 39.53 -22.86
C PHE A 22 -22.99 41.06 -22.90
N PHE A 23 -22.03 41.72 -22.25
CA PHE A 23 -21.85 43.17 -22.28
C PHE A 23 -21.52 43.69 -23.68
N TRP A 24 -20.57 43.05 -24.38
CA TRP A 24 -20.26 43.37 -25.78
C TRP A 24 -21.44 43.14 -26.72
N MET A 25 -22.25 42.12 -26.43
CA MET A 25 -23.44 41.77 -27.20
C MET A 25 -24.60 42.75 -26.97
N LEU A 26 -24.79 43.25 -25.75
CA LEU A 26 -25.71 44.36 -25.43
C LEU A 26 -25.29 45.65 -26.14
N LEU A 27 -23.99 45.95 -26.17
CA LEU A 27 -23.44 47.09 -26.91
C LEU A 27 -23.70 47.00 -28.42
N TYR A 28 -23.63 45.78 -28.98
CA TYR A 28 -23.96 45.52 -30.39
C TYR A 28 -25.47 45.48 -30.68
N SER A 29 -26.31 45.22 -29.67
CA SER A 29 -27.77 45.10 -29.80
C SER A 29 -28.49 46.42 -30.13
N HIS A 30 -27.82 47.56 -29.97
CA HIS A 30 -28.35 48.86 -30.41
C HIS A 30 -28.25 49.10 -31.92
N PHE A 31 -27.57 48.22 -32.67
CA PHE A 31 -27.31 48.44 -34.10
C PHE A 31 -27.79 47.33 -35.05
N VAL A 32 -28.33 46.19 -34.59
CA VAL A 32 -28.73 45.09 -35.50
C VAL A 32 -30.01 44.35 -35.04
N THR A 33 -30.78 43.91 -36.03
CA THR A 33 -32.14 43.30 -36.03
C THR A 33 -32.38 42.11 -35.08
N PRO A 34 -33.66 41.76 -34.80
CA PRO A 34 -34.09 40.64 -33.93
C PRO A 34 -33.45 39.26 -34.17
N LEU A 35 -32.79 39.05 -35.31
CA LEU A 35 -32.03 37.84 -35.62
C LEU A 35 -30.76 37.70 -34.75
N ALA A 36 -30.12 38.81 -34.38
CA ALA A 36 -28.96 38.81 -33.48
C ALA A 36 -29.35 38.36 -32.06
N TRP A 37 -30.56 38.71 -31.61
CA TRP A 37 -31.13 38.26 -30.34
C TRP A 37 -31.44 36.77 -30.33
N LEU A 38 -31.86 36.19 -31.46
CA LEU A 38 -32.09 34.75 -31.56
C LEU A 38 -30.76 33.96 -31.45
N ILE A 39 -29.71 34.42 -32.14
CA ILE A 39 -28.37 33.80 -32.13
C ILE A 39 -27.74 33.88 -30.73
N ALA A 40 -27.89 35.04 -30.09
CA ALA A 40 -27.50 35.28 -28.70
C ALA A 40 -28.20 34.32 -27.73
N PHE A 41 -29.52 34.17 -27.86
CA PHE A 41 -30.32 33.29 -27.02
C PHE A 41 -29.90 31.82 -27.17
N PHE A 42 -29.66 31.34 -28.40
CA PHE A 42 -29.18 29.99 -28.64
C PHE A 42 -27.77 29.75 -28.08
N ASN A 43 -26.83 30.68 -28.25
CA ASN A 43 -25.49 30.54 -27.67
C ASN A 43 -25.52 30.56 -26.14
N PHE A 44 -26.37 31.38 -25.53
CA PHE A 44 -26.53 31.46 -24.08
C PHE A 44 -27.23 30.21 -23.48
N LEU A 45 -28.16 29.59 -24.22
CA LEU A 45 -28.86 28.39 -23.78
C LEU A 45 -28.01 27.12 -23.94
N PHE A 46 -27.20 27.02 -24.98
CA PHE A 46 -26.43 25.81 -25.31
C PHE A 46 -25.02 25.75 -24.69
N LEU A 47 -24.39 26.88 -24.34
CA LEU A 47 -23.08 26.89 -23.65
C LEU A 47 -23.12 26.24 -22.25
N PRO A 48 -24.13 26.50 -21.40
CA PRO A 48 -24.21 25.86 -20.09
C PRO A 48 -24.53 24.37 -20.20
N ILE A 49 -25.35 23.98 -21.18
CA ILE A 49 -25.74 22.58 -21.42
C ILE A 49 -24.53 21.75 -21.87
N SER A 50 -23.62 22.32 -22.68
CA SER A 50 -22.38 21.65 -23.10
C SER A 50 -21.30 21.58 -22.01
N CYS A 51 -21.36 22.46 -20.99
CA CYS A 51 -20.50 22.37 -19.81
C CYS A 51 -21.01 21.36 -18.76
N ILE A 52 -22.31 21.09 -18.68
CA ILE A 52 -22.91 20.19 -17.68
C ILE A 52 -22.99 18.74 -18.17
N PHE A 53 -23.19 18.50 -19.46
CA PHE A 53 -23.28 17.15 -20.01
C PHE A 53 -22.06 16.82 -20.87
N TYR A 54 -21.27 15.84 -20.43
CA TYR A 54 -20.22 15.16 -21.22
C TYR A 54 -20.87 14.37 -22.37
N TRP A 55 -21.45 15.07 -23.34
CA TRP A 55 -21.97 14.48 -24.55
C TRP A 55 -20.84 14.30 -25.56
N ASP A 56 -20.87 13.16 -26.25
CA ASP A 56 -19.91 12.81 -27.31
C ASP A 56 -19.73 14.01 -28.23
N VAL A 57 -18.48 14.51 -28.30
CA VAL A 57 -18.09 15.71 -29.06
C VAL A 57 -18.59 15.63 -30.51
N ARG A 58 -18.83 14.42 -31.02
CA ARG A 58 -19.44 14.17 -32.34
C ARG A 58 -20.90 14.61 -32.43
N LEU A 59 -21.72 14.32 -31.42
CA LEU A 59 -23.14 14.68 -31.42
C LEU A 59 -23.34 16.20 -31.31
N LEU A 60 -22.52 16.85 -30.46
CA LEU A 60 -22.52 18.32 -30.34
C LEU A 60 -22.14 18.97 -31.68
N ARG A 61 -21.12 18.44 -32.38
CA ARG A 61 -20.74 18.89 -33.73
C ARG A 61 -21.87 18.70 -34.74
N CYS A 62 -22.61 17.59 -34.70
CA CYS A 62 -23.75 17.35 -35.58
C CYS A 62 -24.91 18.32 -35.34
N ILE A 63 -25.20 18.66 -34.07
CA ILE A 63 -26.27 19.61 -33.73
C ILE A 63 -25.89 21.03 -34.17
N PHE A 64 -24.67 21.47 -33.87
CA PHE A 64 -24.17 22.77 -34.34
C PHE A 64 -24.16 22.83 -35.87
N LEU A 65 -23.78 21.75 -36.55
CA LEU A 65 -23.82 21.63 -38.00
C LEU A 65 -25.24 21.79 -38.55
N ALA A 66 -26.23 21.09 -37.98
CA ALA A 66 -27.61 21.17 -38.42
C ALA A 66 -28.17 22.60 -38.28
N ILE A 67 -27.86 23.27 -37.18
CA ILE A 67 -28.24 24.67 -36.93
C ILE A 67 -27.55 25.60 -37.94
N TYR A 68 -26.27 25.37 -38.23
CA TYR A 68 -25.50 26.19 -39.19
C TYR A 68 -26.01 26.05 -40.63
N VAL A 69 -26.32 24.82 -41.05
CA VAL A 69 -26.87 24.53 -42.39
C VAL A 69 -28.25 25.15 -42.55
N LEU A 70 -29.12 25.05 -41.54
CA LEU A 70 -30.43 25.67 -41.56
C LEU A 70 -30.33 27.21 -41.60
N TYR A 71 -29.40 27.79 -40.83
CA TYR A 71 -29.16 29.23 -40.80
C TYR A 71 -28.69 29.77 -42.15
N PHE A 72 -27.66 29.18 -42.75
CA PHE A 72 -27.12 29.65 -44.02
C PHE A 72 -28.00 29.29 -45.22
N GLY A 73 -28.74 28.18 -45.17
CA GLY A 73 -29.77 27.86 -46.14
C GLY A 73 -30.90 28.88 -46.15
N TYR A 74 -31.37 29.30 -44.98
CA TYR A 74 -32.40 30.33 -44.84
C TYR A 74 -31.90 31.72 -45.25
N LEU A 75 -30.70 32.10 -44.83
CA LEU A 75 -30.09 33.39 -45.20
C LEU A 75 -29.86 33.48 -46.71
N GLY A 76 -29.38 32.40 -47.32
CA GLY A 76 -29.20 32.29 -48.76
C GLY A 76 -30.51 32.37 -49.54
N PHE A 77 -31.56 31.74 -49.04
CA PHE A 77 -32.91 31.84 -49.59
C PHE A 77 -33.43 33.28 -49.55
N MET A 78 -33.34 33.94 -48.39
CA MET A 78 -33.79 35.32 -48.19
C MET A 78 -33.03 36.32 -49.06
N ILE A 79 -31.71 36.16 -49.22
CA ILE A 79 -30.89 37.02 -50.07
C ILE A 79 -31.21 36.78 -51.56
N SER A 80 -31.49 35.54 -51.97
CA SER A 80 -31.89 35.23 -53.37
C SER A 80 -33.24 35.86 -53.74
N GLN A 81 -34.18 35.89 -52.80
CA GLN A 81 -35.48 36.55 -52.96
C GLN A 81 -35.35 38.08 -53.05
N LEU A 82 -34.37 38.67 -52.34
CA LEU A 82 -34.19 40.12 -52.30
C LEU A 82 -33.45 40.69 -53.52
N VAL A 83 -32.52 39.93 -54.11
CA VAL A 83 -31.60 40.44 -55.16
C VAL A 83 -31.99 39.93 -56.56
N GLY A 84 -32.89 38.95 -56.68
CA GLY A 84 -33.39 38.45 -57.96
C GLY A 84 -32.31 37.87 -58.88
N ASN A 85 -31.15 37.52 -58.33
CA ASN A 85 -29.96 37.15 -59.10
C ASN A 85 -29.36 35.83 -58.61
N SER A 86 -29.23 34.86 -59.51
CA SER A 86 -28.81 33.47 -59.23
C SER A 86 -27.32 33.33 -58.85
N GLN A 87 -26.54 34.40 -58.92
CA GLN A 87 -25.13 34.41 -58.53
C GLN A 87 -24.90 34.34 -57.01
N VAL A 88 -25.92 34.58 -56.19
CA VAL A 88 -25.84 34.42 -54.72
C VAL A 88 -25.60 32.96 -54.31
N MET A 89 -26.06 32.00 -55.13
CA MET A 89 -25.81 30.56 -54.90
C MET A 89 -24.32 30.20 -54.96
N LEU A 90 -23.50 30.93 -55.72
CA LEU A 90 -22.05 30.72 -55.77
C LEU A 90 -21.32 31.16 -54.48
N ILE A 91 -21.96 31.98 -53.63
CA ILE A 91 -21.43 32.43 -52.32
C ILE A 91 -21.79 31.43 -51.20
N ILE A 92 -22.88 30.67 -51.36
CA ILE A 92 -23.39 29.74 -50.33
C ILE A 92 -22.67 28.39 -50.37
N ILE A 93 -22.22 27.95 -51.56
CA ILE A 93 -21.54 26.65 -51.75
C ILE A 93 -20.22 26.52 -50.96
N PRO A 94 -19.33 27.54 -50.89
CA PRO A 94 -18.14 27.49 -50.04
C PRO A 94 -18.47 27.47 -48.53
N LEU A 95 -19.55 28.14 -48.13
CA LEU A 95 -19.99 28.21 -46.73
C LEU A 95 -20.62 26.89 -46.23
N LEU A 96 -21.18 26.08 -47.14
CA LEU A 96 -21.65 24.72 -46.84
C LEU A 96 -20.51 23.70 -46.76
N LEU A 97 -19.32 24.00 -47.27
CA LEU A 97 -18.12 23.14 -47.17
C LEU A 97 -17.33 23.34 -45.86
N VAL A 98 -17.67 24.39 -45.09
CA VAL A 98 -17.15 24.72 -43.75
C VAL A 98 -17.11 23.56 -42.73
N PRO A 99 -18.11 22.65 -42.65
CA PRO A 99 -18.12 21.54 -41.70
C PRO A 99 -17.01 20.51 -41.93
N TYR A 100 -16.51 20.45 -43.16
CA TYR A 100 -15.51 19.47 -43.61
C TYR A 100 -14.08 20.01 -43.48
N LEU A 101 -13.93 21.31 -43.18
CA LEU A 101 -12.65 21.95 -42.95
C LEU A 101 -12.37 22.02 -41.45
N ASN A 102 -11.17 21.60 -41.05
CA ASN A 102 -10.67 21.69 -39.69
C ASN A 102 -10.94 23.12 -39.13
N ILE A 103 -11.39 23.26 -37.88
CA ILE A 103 -11.81 24.56 -37.28
C ILE A 103 -10.75 25.66 -37.52
N PHE A 104 -9.48 25.27 -37.55
CA PHE A 104 -8.34 26.12 -37.92
C PHE A 104 -8.44 26.72 -39.33
N VAL A 105 -8.78 25.90 -40.34
CA VAL A 105 -8.95 26.34 -41.73
C VAL A 105 -10.22 27.18 -41.88
N PHE A 106 -11.25 26.92 -41.08
CA PHE A 106 -12.46 27.75 -41.04
C PHE A 106 -12.16 29.18 -40.56
N PHE A 107 -11.44 29.35 -39.45
CA PHE A 107 -11.08 30.70 -38.97
C PHE A 107 -10.13 31.43 -39.93
N VAL A 108 -9.22 30.71 -40.60
CA VAL A 108 -8.33 31.30 -41.62
C VAL A 108 -9.12 31.69 -42.88
N ALA A 109 -10.05 30.86 -43.34
CA ALA A 109 -10.90 31.15 -44.50
C ALA A 109 -11.84 32.31 -44.21
N VAL A 110 -12.52 32.32 -43.05
CA VAL A 110 -13.39 33.42 -42.60
C VAL A 110 -12.58 34.70 -42.35
N GLY A 111 -11.37 34.60 -41.82
CA GLY A 111 -10.45 35.74 -41.65
C GLY A 111 -9.96 36.34 -42.97
N LEU A 112 -9.62 35.49 -43.95
CA LEU A 112 -9.28 35.91 -45.32
C LEU A 112 -10.50 36.51 -46.05
N TRP A 113 -11.69 35.93 -45.87
CA TRP A 113 -12.91 36.39 -46.53
C TRP A 113 -13.46 37.69 -45.94
N LEU A 114 -13.52 37.81 -44.61
CA LEU A 114 -13.84 39.07 -43.93
C LEU A 114 -12.74 40.11 -44.14
N GLY A 115 -11.49 39.68 -44.35
CA GLY A 115 -10.41 40.54 -44.82
C GLY A 115 -10.69 41.10 -46.23
N ILE A 116 -11.17 40.28 -47.17
CA ILE A 116 -11.49 40.72 -48.54
C ILE A 116 -12.76 41.58 -48.60
N ILE A 117 -13.81 41.25 -47.83
CA ILE A 117 -15.03 42.09 -47.74
C ILE A 117 -14.74 43.38 -46.96
N GLY A 118 -13.94 43.30 -45.89
CA GLY A 118 -13.45 44.46 -45.15
C GLY A 118 -12.56 45.34 -46.03
N LEU A 119 -11.73 44.76 -46.90
CA LEU A 119 -10.95 45.51 -47.91
C LEU A 119 -11.84 46.14 -48.97
N GLY A 120 -12.98 45.54 -49.34
CA GLY A 120 -13.93 46.14 -50.28
C GLY A 120 -14.66 47.37 -49.73
N HIS A 121 -14.87 47.45 -48.41
CA HIS A 121 -15.53 48.60 -47.77
C HIS A 121 -14.52 49.63 -47.22
N VAL A 122 -13.37 49.18 -46.73
CA VAL A 122 -12.32 50.06 -46.19
C VAL A 122 -11.38 50.59 -47.28
N ALA A 123 -11.20 49.94 -48.43
CA ALA A 123 -10.37 50.52 -49.52
C ALA A 123 -11.02 51.75 -50.19
N PHE A 124 -12.31 52.00 -49.96
CA PHE A 124 -12.99 53.20 -50.45
C PHE A 124 -12.85 54.40 -49.48
N GLU A 125 -12.67 54.16 -48.18
CA GLU A 125 -12.50 55.23 -47.16
C GLU A 125 -11.05 55.40 -46.67
N ALA A 126 -10.23 54.34 -46.64
CA ALA A 126 -8.81 54.41 -46.29
C ALA A 126 -7.90 54.84 -47.46
N LEU A 127 -8.46 55.10 -48.66
CA LEU A 127 -7.74 55.82 -49.73
C LEU A 127 -7.58 57.32 -49.40
N ILE A 128 -8.26 57.83 -48.37
CA ILE A 128 -8.20 59.25 -47.99
C ILE A 128 -7.31 59.53 -46.77
N HIS A 129 -7.25 58.70 -45.73
CA HIS A 129 -6.28 58.96 -44.64
C HIS A 129 -5.85 57.70 -43.84
N SER A 130 -4.53 57.48 -43.83
CA SER A 130 -3.74 56.80 -42.78
C SER A 130 -3.83 55.27 -42.60
N SER A 131 -2.72 54.62 -42.96
CA SER A 131 -2.04 53.52 -42.24
C SER A 131 -2.88 52.52 -41.41
N PHE A 132 -3.39 51.47 -42.05
CA PHE A 132 -3.75 50.22 -41.36
C PHE A 132 -3.40 48.99 -42.23
N PHE A 133 -2.13 48.57 -42.14
CA PHE A 133 -1.60 47.37 -42.82
C PHE A 133 -1.38 46.19 -41.85
N SER A 134 -2.08 46.14 -40.71
CA SER A 134 -1.73 45.24 -39.59
C SER A 134 -2.86 44.33 -39.07
N ALA A 135 -4.12 44.53 -39.47
CA ALA A 135 -5.25 43.78 -38.90
C ALA A 135 -5.29 42.27 -39.27
N PRO A 136 -4.98 41.83 -40.51
CA PRO A 136 -4.95 40.39 -40.84
C PRO A 136 -3.80 39.67 -40.13
N PHE A 137 -2.65 40.35 -39.95
CA PHE A 137 -1.50 39.82 -39.23
C PHE A 137 -1.77 39.63 -37.74
N PHE A 138 -2.57 40.51 -37.12
CA PHE A 138 -2.87 40.44 -35.70
C PHE A 138 -3.71 39.21 -35.34
N VAL A 139 -4.68 38.83 -36.17
CA VAL A 139 -5.53 37.64 -35.94
C VAL A 139 -4.72 36.35 -36.09
N VAL A 140 -3.83 36.26 -37.08
CA VAL A 140 -2.90 35.13 -37.26
C VAL A 140 -1.92 35.03 -36.08
N LEU A 141 -1.34 36.14 -35.63
CA LEU A 141 -0.47 36.19 -34.45
C LEU A 141 -1.20 35.83 -33.14
N LEU A 142 -2.44 36.27 -32.97
CA LEU A 142 -3.22 36.01 -31.77
C LEU A 142 -3.68 34.54 -31.71
N THR A 143 -4.10 33.96 -32.83
CA THR A 143 -4.47 32.54 -32.95
C THR A 143 -3.27 31.63 -32.78
N GLU A 144 -2.10 32.01 -33.31
CA GLU A 144 -0.85 31.29 -33.07
C GLU A 144 -0.44 31.34 -31.59
N LYS A 145 -0.55 32.51 -30.94
CA LYS A 145 -0.25 32.66 -29.50
C LYS A 145 -1.26 31.92 -28.61
N LEU A 146 -2.55 32.02 -28.87
CA LEU A 146 -3.60 31.32 -28.11
C LEU A 146 -3.50 29.80 -28.30
N GLY A 147 -3.24 29.33 -29.52
CA GLY A 147 -3.00 27.90 -29.81
C GLY A 147 -1.78 27.36 -29.07
N LYS A 148 -0.68 28.13 -29.01
CA LYS A 148 0.52 27.77 -28.23
C LYS A 148 0.23 27.72 -26.72
N VAL A 149 -0.47 28.72 -26.17
CA VAL A 149 -0.81 28.77 -24.73
C VAL A 149 -1.76 27.64 -24.34
N MET A 150 -2.82 27.40 -25.12
CA MET A 150 -3.75 26.29 -24.90
C MET A 150 -3.04 24.93 -25.02
N GLY A 151 -2.16 24.75 -26.02
CA GLY A 151 -1.37 23.53 -26.19
C GLY A 151 -0.42 23.26 -25.02
N ILE A 152 0.21 24.30 -24.46
CA ILE A 152 1.06 24.18 -23.25
C ILE A 152 0.21 23.81 -22.03
N ARG A 153 -0.98 24.42 -21.86
CA ARG A 153 -1.88 24.12 -20.73
C ARG A 153 -2.41 22.69 -20.79
N LEU A 154 -2.86 22.22 -21.96
CA LEU A 154 -3.29 20.84 -22.18
C LEU A 154 -2.18 19.83 -21.87
N LYS A 155 -0.95 20.07 -22.36
CA LYS A 155 0.21 19.23 -22.06
C LYS A 155 0.57 19.22 -20.57
N LYS A 156 0.43 20.35 -19.86
CA LYS A 156 0.64 20.41 -18.40
C LYS A 156 -0.44 19.64 -17.63
N PHE A 157 -1.70 19.72 -18.07
CA PHE A 157 -2.79 18.95 -17.48
C PHE A 157 -2.59 17.44 -17.68
N GLU A 158 -2.24 17.02 -18.90
CA GLU A 158 -1.91 15.63 -19.22
C GLU A 158 -0.72 15.12 -18.38
N LEU A 159 0.31 15.95 -18.20
CA LEU A 159 1.45 15.64 -17.37
C LEU A 159 1.06 15.42 -15.90
N ASN A 160 0.21 16.27 -15.34
CA ASN A 160 -0.25 16.15 -13.95
C ASN A 160 -1.07 14.86 -13.74
N MET A 161 -1.96 14.54 -14.68
CA MET A 161 -2.72 13.28 -14.68
C MET A 161 -1.79 12.05 -14.73
N LEU A 162 -0.76 12.09 -15.58
CA LEU A 162 0.23 11.01 -15.68
C LEU A 162 1.06 10.88 -14.39
N GLU A 163 1.48 11.98 -13.78
CA GLU A 163 2.25 11.96 -12.53
C GLU A 163 1.43 11.38 -11.37
N ASN A 164 0.14 11.70 -11.27
CA ASN A 164 -0.75 11.11 -10.26
C ASN A 164 -0.92 9.60 -10.48
N ARG A 165 -1.16 9.16 -11.72
CA ARG A 165 -1.30 7.73 -12.03
C ARG A 165 -0.02 6.94 -11.79
N ILE A 166 1.15 7.53 -12.06
CA ILE A 166 2.45 6.92 -11.71
C ILE A 166 2.57 6.76 -10.19
N LYS A 167 2.23 7.78 -9.40
CA LYS A 167 2.26 7.69 -7.93
C LYS A 167 1.34 6.60 -7.38
N GLU A 168 0.13 6.47 -7.92
CA GLU A 168 -0.81 5.41 -7.53
C GLU A 168 -0.23 4.01 -7.78
N MET A 169 0.37 3.78 -8.95
CA MET A 169 1.01 2.52 -9.28
C MET A 169 2.26 2.25 -8.43
N GLU A 170 3.06 3.28 -8.13
CA GLU A 170 4.20 3.19 -7.22
C GLU A 170 3.76 2.81 -5.80
N MET A 171 2.65 3.35 -5.29
CA MET A 171 2.10 2.95 -3.99
C MET A 171 1.67 1.48 -3.97
N ILE A 172 1.10 0.96 -5.06
CA ILE A 172 0.71 -0.46 -5.14
C ILE A 172 1.95 -1.36 -5.11
N ILE A 173 3.00 -1.00 -5.86
CA ILE A 173 4.28 -1.73 -5.83
C ILE A 173 4.94 -1.62 -4.45
N GLU A 174 4.91 -0.46 -3.81
CA GLU A 174 5.52 -0.29 -2.49
C GLU A 174 4.83 -1.18 -1.44
N LYS A 175 3.49 -1.17 -1.39
CA LYS A 175 2.72 -2.09 -0.53
C LYS A 175 3.04 -3.56 -0.82
N SER A 176 3.41 -3.89 -2.06
CA SER A 176 3.78 -5.26 -2.40
C SER A 176 5.14 -5.69 -1.84
N LYS A 177 6.05 -4.74 -1.58
CA LYS A 177 7.35 -5.02 -0.96
C LYS A 177 7.22 -5.50 0.48
N ASP A 178 6.19 -5.03 1.19
CA ASP A 178 5.91 -5.45 2.57
C ASP A 178 5.67 -6.97 2.65
N PHE A 179 4.98 -7.57 1.67
CA PHE A 179 4.81 -9.04 1.61
C PHE A 179 6.13 -9.80 1.49
N PHE A 180 7.09 -9.28 0.70
CA PHE A 180 8.42 -9.89 0.60
C PHE A 180 9.24 -9.72 1.87
N ALA A 181 9.07 -8.60 2.59
CA ALA A 181 9.70 -8.39 3.88
C ALA A 181 9.16 -9.37 4.93
N ASP A 182 7.84 -9.53 5.00
CA ASP A 182 7.17 -10.49 5.89
C ASP A 182 7.62 -11.93 5.60
N ARG A 183 7.71 -12.30 4.31
CA ARG A 183 8.23 -13.60 3.86
C ARG A 183 9.64 -13.87 4.39
N ASN A 184 10.54 -12.91 4.17
CA ASN A 184 11.93 -13.03 4.63
C ASN A 184 12.02 -13.08 6.16
N GLN A 185 11.13 -12.40 6.87
CA GLN A 185 11.07 -12.47 8.33
C GLN A 185 10.64 -13.84 8.82
N LEU A 186 9.64 -14.45 8.18
CA LEU A 186 9.22 -15.83 8.50
C LEU A 186 10.34 -16.83 8.23
N GLU A 187 11.05 -16.71 7.10
CA GLU A 187 12.21 -17.57 6.80
C GLU A 187 13.30 -17.47 7.87
N ARG A 188 13.64 -16.24 8.31
CA ARG A 188 14.61 -16.03 9.40
C ARG A 188 14.16 -16.66 10.71
N LYS A 189 12.89 -16.51 11.09
CA LYS A 189 12.36 -17.15 12.31
C LYS A 189 12.43 -18.67 12.23
N ILE A 190 12.18 -19.25 11.05
CA ILE A 190 12.33 -20.70 10.84
C ILE A 190 13.80 -21.11 11.00
N GLU A 191 14.73 -20.36 10.41
CA GLU A 191 16.18 -20.61 10.55
C GLU A 191 16.66 -20.48 12.00
N GLU A 192 16.16 -19.50 12.74
CA GLU A 192 16.43 -19.32 14.17
C GLU A 192 16.00 -20.56 14.97
N ILE A 193 14.81 -21.11 14.71
CA ILE A 193 14.37 -22.35 15.38
C ILE A 193 15.23 -23.54 14.96
N ILE A 194 15.56 -23.66 13.67
CA ILE A 194 16.45 -24.74 13.18
C ILE A 194 17.81 -24.68 13.89
N SER A 195 18.33 -23.49 14.18
CA SER A 195 19.62 -23.33 14.87
C SER A 195 19.67 -23.92 16.27
N LEU A 196 18.52 -24.12 16.93
CA LEU A 196 18.43 -24.72 18.27
C LEU A 196 18.77 -26.22 18.26
N ASP A 197 18.40 -26.93 17.19
CA ASP A 197 18.74 -28.34 16.95
C ASP A 197 18.77 -28.60 15.43
N PRO A 198 19.91 -28.31 14.76
CA PRO A 198 19.99 -28.32 13.30
C PRO A 198 19.65 -29.68 12.69
N SER A 199 20.05 -30.77 13.33
CA SER A 199 19.85 -32.12 12.81
C SER A 199 18.38 -32.52 12.82
N ASN A 200 17.68 -32.30 13.94
CA ASN A 200 16.28 -32.70 14.07
C ASN A 200 15.33 -31.70 13.41
N PHE A 201 15.56 -30.40 13.58
CA PHE A 201 14.64 -29.39 13.07
C PHE A 201 14.76 -29.16 11.57
N SER A 202 15.93 -29.35 10.95
CA SER A 202 16.03 -29.27 9.48
C SER A 202 15.17 -30.34 8.79
N LEU A 203 15.20 -31.58 9.31
CA LEU A 203 14.43 -32.69 8.78
C LEU A 203 12.91 -32.47 9.00
N LYS A 204 12.52 -32.01 10.19
CA LYS A 204 11.12 -31.65 10.47
C LYS A 204 10.64 -30.50 9.59
N ALA A 205 11.45 -29.44 9.41
CA ALA A 205 11.11 -28.32 8.54
C ALA A 205 10.87 -28.78 7.09
N ALA A 206 11.72 -29.67 6.57
CA ALA A 206 11.52 -30.25 5.24
C ALA A 206 10.21 -31.03 5.12
N LEU A 207 9.87 -31.84 6.14
CA LEU A 207 8.60 -32.57 6.19
C LEU A 207 7.40 -31.63 6.26
N PHE A 208 7.44 -30.62 7.14
CA PHE A 208 6.37 -29.62 7.25
C PHE A 208 6.18 -28.84 5.96
N ARG A 209 7.26 -28.44 5.26
CA ARG A 209 7.16 -27.79 3.94
C ARG A 209 6.45 -28.69 2.94
N LYS A 210 6.78 -29.98 2.91
CA LYS A 210 6.12 -30.96 2.03
C LYS A 210 4.63 -31.07 2.34
N TYR A 211 4.24 -31.13 3.61
CA TYR A 211 2.82 -31.17 4.00
C TYR A 211 2.08 -29.87 3.67
N ALA A 212 2.68 -28.72 3.97
CA ALA A 212 2.11 -27.41 3.70
C ALA A 212 1.75 -27.24 2.21
N GLN A 213 2.65 -27.68 1.32
CA GLN A 213 2.41 -27.66 -0.13
C GLN A 213 1.21 -28.50 -0.58
N THR A 214 0.87 -29.57 0.15
CA THR A 214 -0.29 -30.42 -0.17
C THR A 214 -1.62 -29.90 0.38
N PHE A 215 -1.59 -29.01 1.38
CA PHE A 215 -2.80 -28.48 2.00
C PHE A 215 -3.44 -27.39 1.14
N SER A 216 -4.76 -27.35 1.12
CA SER A 216 -5.54 -26.19 0.65
C SER A 216 -5.42 -25.02 1.65
N ASN A 217 -5.73 -23.79 1.21
CA ASN A 217 -5.67 -22.61 2.10
C ASN A 217 -6.57 -22.76 3.35
N ASN A 218 -7.72 -23.42 3.22
CA ASN A 218 -8.60 -23.69 4.36
C ASN A 218 -7.98 -24.69 5.33
N GLN A 219 -7.35 -25.75 4.82
CA GLN A 219 -6.64 -26.73 5.66
C GLN A 219 -5.44 -26.10 6.38
N ILE A 220 -4.68 -25.23 5.70
CA ILE A 220 -3.60 -24.45 6.33
C ILE A 220 -4.15 -23.64 7.51
N GLN A 221 -5.27 -22.92 7.31
CA GLN A 221 -5.88 -22.13 8.37
C GLN A 221 -6.38 -22.99 9.54
N THR A 222 -7.08 -24.09 9.25
CA THR A 222 -7.55 -25.02 10.29
C THR A 222 -6.39 -25.58 11.10
N ARG A 223 -5.34 -26.07 10.43
CA ARG A 223 -4.16 -26.62 11.10
C ARG A 223 -3.43 -25.56 11.92
N THR A 224 -3.33 -24.33 11.42
CA THR A 224 -2.73 -23.21 12.19
C THR A 224 -3.50 -22.96 13.49
N ASN A 225 -4.83 -22.95 13.43
CA ASN A 225 -5.66 -22.77 14.63
C ASN A 225 -5.54 -23.95 15.61
N GLU A 226 -5.43 -25.18 15.11
CA GLU A 226 -5.17 -26.36 15.94
C GLU A 226 -3.82 -26.26 16.66
N ILE A 227 -2.77 -25.85 15.93
CA ILE A 227 -1.44 -25.63 16.50
C ILE A 227 -1.48 -24.54 17.59
N ASP A 228 -2.24 -23.46 17.40
CA ASP A 228 -2.37 -22.42 18.43
C ASP A 228 -2.94 -22.97 19.74
N VAL A 229 -3.94 -23.85 19.67
CA VAL A 229 -4.49 -24.52 20.85
C VAL A 229 -3.49 -25.51 21.45
N GLU A 230 -2.72 -26.23 20.63
CA GLU A 230 -1.67 -27.13 21.11
C GLU A 230 -0.55 -26.36 21.83
N ILE A 231 -0.09 -25.23 21.28
CA ILE A 231 0.92 -24.35 21.90
C ILE A 231 0.40 -23.81 23.23
N GLU A 232 -0.84 -23.33 23.30
CA GLU A 232 -1.42 -22.82 24.55
C GLU A 232 -1.44 -23.90 25.64
N LYS A 233 -1.86 -25.13 25.29
CA LYS A 233 -1.84 -26.27 26.22
C LYS A 233 -0.42 -26.61 26.67
N MET A 234 0.56 -26.60 25.78
CA MET A 234 1.96 -26.83 26.13
C MET A 234 2.51 -25.75 27.06
N MET A 235 2.20 -24.48 26.83
CA MET A 235 2.59 -23.38 27.70
C MET A 235 2.01 -23.55 29.11
N GLN A 236 0.73 -23.94 29.22
CA GLN A 236 0.10 -24.22 30.52
C GLN A 236 0.78 -25.40 31.23
N SER A 237 1.09 -26.48 30.51
CA SER A 237 1.79 -27.63 31.06
C SER A 237 3.21 -27.27 31.52
N ARG A 238 3.95 -26.47 30.73
CA ARG A 238 5.29 -25.99 31.08
C ARG A 238 5.28 -25.18 32.36
N LYS A 239 4.30 -24.28 32.51
CA LYS A 239 4.10 -23.51 33.74
C LYS A 239 3.89 -24.42 34.97
N GLN A 240 3.09 -25.49 34.83
CA GLN A 240 2.89 -26.45 35.92
C GLN A 240 4.18 -27.20 36.28
N PHE A 241 5.03 -27.53 35.29
CA PHE A 241 6.33 -28.13 35.55
C PHE A 241 7.30 -27.16 36.22
N GLU A 242 7.34 -25.90 35.79
CA GLU A 242 8.14 -24.84 36.41
C GLU A 242 7.71 -24.60 37.88
N GLU A 243 6.40 -24.59 38.16
CA GLU A 243 5.86 -24.47 39.52
C GLU A 243 6.26 -25.67 40.40
N LYS A 244 6.18 -26.90 39.87
CA LYS A 244 6.64 -28.11 40.58
C LYS A 244 8.14 -28.09 40.84
N LEU A 245 8.92 -27.65 39.85
CA LEU A 245 10.37 -27.52 39.96
C LEU A 245 10.73 -26.53 41.08
N GLY A 246 10.12 -25.34 41.09
CA GLY A 246 10.33 -24.35 42.14
C GLY A 246 9.94 -24.85 43.53
N ALA A 247 8.88 -25.65 43.64
CA ALA A 247 8.51 -26.28 44.90
C ALA A 247 9.56 -27.28 45.39
N LEU A 248 10.08 -28.14 44.50
CA LEU A 248 11.14 -29.09 44.83
C LEU A 248 12.48 -28.41 45.16
N GLU A 249 12.84 -27.34 44.46
CA GLU A 249 14.03 -26.56 44.77
C GLU A 249 13.93 -25.89 46.14
N SER A 250 12.75 -25.37 46.50
CA SER A 250 12.49 -24.83 47.84
C SER A 250 12.55 -25.92 48.91
N GLU A 251 12.02 -27.11 48.64
CA GLU A 251 12.08 -28.25 49.56
C GLU A 251 13.52 -28.73 49.76
N LYS A 252 14.30 -28.82 48.67
CA LYS A 252 15.74 -29.11 48.71
C LYS A 252 16.48 -28.10 49.58
N GLY A 253 16.27 -26.80 49.36
CA GLY A 253 16.90 -25.75 50.15
C GLY A 253 16.56 -25.82 51.64
N ALA A 254 15.34 -26.24 51.99
CA ALA A 254 14.96 -26.48 53.37
C ALA A 254 15.75 -27.65 53.99
N PHE A 255 15.89 -28.77 53.27
CA PHE A 255 16.68 -29.91 53.74
C PHE A 255 18.18 -29.60 53.83
N GLU A 256 18.73 -28.85 52.88
CA GLU A 256 20.14 -28.41 52.91
C GLU A 256 20.43 -27.52 54.11
N LYS A 257 19.52 -26.63 54.46
CA LYS A 257 19.63 -25.79 55.67
C LYS A 257 19.65 -26.63 56.94
N ILE A 258 18.73 -27.60 57.06
CA ILE A 258 18.70 -28.52 58.22
C ILE A 258 19.99 -29.35 58.26
N LEU A 259 20.48 -29.82 57.11
CA LEU A 259 21.73 -30.56 57.00
C LEU A 259 22.93 -29.72 57.48
N GLU A 260 22.97 -28.42 57.15
CA GLU A 260 23.99 -27.52 57.65
C GLU A 260 23.94 -27.36 59.17
N GLU A 261 22.74 -27.21 59.75
CA GLU A 261 22.56 -27.17 61.21
C GLU A 261 23.00 -28.47 61.90
N VAL A 262 22.70 -29.64 61.30
CA VAL A 262 23.20 -30.94 61.77
C VAL A 262 24.72 -31.02 61.70
N ASN A 263 25.32 -30.57 60.60
CA ASN A 263 26.78 -30.55 60.43
C ASN A 263 27.45 -29.66 61.48
N GLN A 264 26.86 -28.50 61.79
CA GLN A 264 27.35 -27.64 62.86
C GLN A 264 27.24 -28.31 64.25
N ARG A 265 26.14 -29.03 64.52
CA ARG A 265 26.01 -29.83 65.76
C ARG A 265 27.10 -30.90 65.86
N LEU A 266 27.32 -31.66 64.78
CA LEU A 266 28.38 -32.67 64.70
C LEU A 266 29.77 -32.06 64.92
N HIS A 267 30.04 -30.91 64.30
CA HIS A 267 31.32 -30.23 64.44
C HIS A 267 31.55 -29.72 65.88
N LYS A 268 30.51 -29.25 66.58
CA LYS A 268 30.61 -28.90 68.01
C LYS A 268 31.05 -30.09 68.87
N PHE A 269 30.55 -31.29 68.60
CA PHE A 269 31.01 -32.49 69.31
C PHE A 269 32.50 -32.76 69.05
N GLU A 270 32.97 -32.62 67.79
CA GLU A 270 34.38 -32.78 67.44
C GLU A 270 35.30 -31.78 68.15
N ILE A 271 34.83 -30.55 68.43
CA ILE A 271 35.60 -29.55 69.17
C ILE A 271 35.73 -29.92 70.65
N ILE A 272 34.66 -30.45 71.26
CA ILE A 272 34.63 -30.78 72.69
C ILE A 272 35.52 -31.99 73.01
N ASP A 273 35.44 -33.06 72.22
CA ASP A 273 36.24 -34.28 72.40
C ASP A 273 36.71 -34.85 71.05
N PRO A 274 37.77 -34.26 70.47
CA PRO A 274 38.18 -34.58 69.10
C PRO A 274 38.64 -36.03 68.92
N ALA A 275 39.28 -36.63 69.92
CA ALA A 275 39.82 -37.98 69.78
C ALA A 275 38.71 -39.04 69.80
N ASN A 276 37.81 -38.98 70.79
CA ASN A 276 36.76 -39.99 70.92
C ASN A 276 35.68 -39.82 69.85
N VAL A 277 35.29 -38.57 69.54
CA VAL A 277 34.27 -38.31 68.50
C VAL A 277 34.76 -38.74 67.13
N LYS A 278 36.04 -38.49 66.78
CA LYS A 278 36.60 -38.92 65.50
C LYS A 278 36.61 -40.45 65.35
N ILE A 279 37.01 -41.19 66.38
CA ILE A 279 36.97 -42.67 66.37
C ILE A 279 35.52 -43.14 66.20
N LYS A 280 34.59 -42.56 66.96
CA LYS A 280 33.18 -42.95 66.94
C LYS A 280 32.52 -42.65 65.59
N LEU A 281 32.73 -41.47 65.01
CA LEU A 281 32.25 -41.12 63.68
C LEU A 281 32.87 -42.01 62.59
N GLN A 282 34.16 -42.36 62.67
CA GLN A 282 34.76 -43.31 61.73
C GLN A 282 34.11 -44.69 61.80
N ASN A 283 33.78 -45.17 63.00
CA ASN A 283 33.07 -46.45 63.16
C ASN A 283 31.65 -46.37 62.60
N LEU A 284 30.90 -45.32 62.93
CA LEU A 284 29.56 -45.09 62.39
C LEU A 284 29.57 -44.96 60.87
N GLN A 285 30.58 -44.29 60.30
CA GLN A 285 30.74 -44.19 58.86
C GLN A 285 31.01 -45.55 58.23
N LYS A 286 31.81 -46.42 58.84
CA LYS A 286 32.04 -47.78 58.32
C LYS A 286 30.77 -48.63 58.40
N GLU A 287 30.02 -48.52 59.48
CA GLU A 287 28.82 -49.32 59.72
C GLU A 287 27.63 -48.86 58.87
N TRP A 288 27.43 -47.54 58.72
CA TRP A 288 26.17 -46.99 58.20
C TRP A 288 26.26 -46.40 56.80
N LYS A 289 27.45 -46.13 56.26
CA LYS A 289 27.60 -45.47 54.94
C LYS A 289 26.94 -46.22 53.78
N ASN A 290 26.85 -47.55 53.88
CA ASN A 290 26.29 -48.39 52.83
C ASN A 290 24.87 -48.90 53.15
N LEU A 291 24.28 -48.46 54.26
CA LEU A 291 22.92 -48.84 54.62
C LEU A 291 21.91 -48.04 53.78
N GLY A 292 20.83 -48.70 53.36
CA GLY A 292 19.74 -48.04 52.68
C GLY A 292 18.94 -47.13 53.63
N LYS A 293 18.20 -46.16 53.08
CA LYS A 293 17.35 -45.23 53.85
C LYS A 293 16.46 -45.94 54.89
N LYS A 294 15.76 -47.01 54.49
CA LYS A 294 14.87 -47.79 55.37
C LYS A 294 15.63 -48.51 56.50
N GLU A 295 16.84 -48.96 56.23
CA GLU A 295 17.67 -49.62 57.24
C GLU A 295 18.15 -48.59 58.27
N LEU A 296 18.63 -47.44 57.80
CA LEU A 296 19.00 -46.30 58.64
C LEU A 296 17.84 -45.83 59.52
N GLU A 297 16.62 -45.71 59.00
CA GLU A 297 15.42 -45.33 59.76
C GLU A 297 15.16 -46.27 60.95
N ASN A 298 15.45 -47.56 60.82
CA ASN A 298 15.22 -48.58 61.84
C ASN A 298 16.33 -48.67 62.92
N ILE A 299 17.49 -48.05 62.70
CA ILE A 299 18.57 -48.05 63.69
C ILE A 299 18.16 -47.27 64.95
N LYS A 300 18.25 -47.90 66.12
CA LYS A 300 18.10 -47.20 67.41
C LYS A 300 19.41 -46.55 67.78
N THR A 301 19.40 -45.24 67.99
CA THR A 301 20.57 -44.46 68.41
C THR A 301 20.57 -44.30 69.93
N THR A 302 21.71 -44.52 70.56
CA THR A 302 21.85 -44.47 72.03
C THR A 302 22.41 -43.15 72.54
N GLY A 303 23.10 -42.37 71.70
CA GLY A 303 23.62 -41.06 72.05
C GLY A 303 23.33 -39.96 71.01
N GLU A 304 23.48 -38.70 71.42
CA GLU A 304 23.21 -37.52 70.56
C GLU A 304 24.11 -37.45 69.32
N LEU A 305 25.37 -37.89 69.42
CA LEU A 305 26.29 -37.96 68.27
C LEU A 305 25.80 -38.96 67.22
N GLU A 306 25.39 -40.16 67.65
CA GLU A 306 24.83 -41.20 66.79
C GLU A 306 23.54 -40.74 66.13
N HIS A 307 22.69 -40.07 66.91
CA HIS A 307 21.45 -39.49 66.42
C HIS A 307 21.71 -38.44 65.34
N SER A 308 22.60 -37.47 65.60
CA SER A 308 22.95 -36.41 64.67
C SER A 308 23.60 -36.95 63.39
N TYR A 309 24.43 -38.00 63.49
CA TYR A 309 25.04 -38.64 62.32
C TYR A 309 24.00 -39.41 61.48
N LYS A 310 23.07 -40.11 62.13
CA LYS A 310 21.93 -40.75 61.43
C LYS A 310 21.07 -39.71 60.72
N GLU A 311 20.74 -38.60 61.39
CA GLU A 311 19.98 -37.48 60.83
C GLU A 311 20.68 -36.91 59.59
N GLN A 312 22.00 -36.71 59.65
CA GLN A 312 22.82 -36.27 58.52
C GLN A 312 22.69 -37.21 57.30
N LEU A 313 22.79 -38.52 57.52
CA LEU A 313 22.68 -39.51 56.43
C LEU A 313 21.27 -39.55 55.83
N LEU A 314 20.23 -39.51 56.66
CA LEU A 314 18.84 -39.48 56.19
C LEU A 314 18.53 -38.24 55.36
N LEU A 315 19.01 -37.06 55.78
CA LEU A 315 18.87 -35.82 55.03
C LEU A 315 19.59 -35.89 53.67
N LYS A 316 20.79 -36.49 53.62
CA LYS A 316 21.50 -36.71 52.34
C LYS A 316 20.69 -37.59 51.38
N PHE A 317 20.09 -38.67 51.86
CA PHE A 317 19.20 -39.50 51.04
C PHE A 317 17.96 -38.74 50.55
N GLN A 318 17.40 -37.84 51.36
CA GLN A 318 16.25 -37.03 50.95
C GLN A 318 16.64 -36.00 49.88
N ILE A 319 17.80 -35.35 50.02
CA ILE A 319 18.33 -34.41 49.03
C ILE A 319 18.63 -35.12 47.71
N GLU A 320 19.26 -36.30 47.74
CA GLU A 320 19.52 -37.10 46.54
C GLU A 320 18.23 -37.54 45.81
N ASP A 321 17.19 -37.92 46.55
CA ASP A 321 15.87 -38.27 45.98
C ASP A 321 15.20 -37.05 45.31
N ILE A 322 15.31 -35.87 45.91
CA ILE A 322 14.80 -34.63 45.32
C ILE A 322 15.62 -34.23 44.09
N ASP A 323 16.94 -34.35 44.13
CA ASP A 323 17.81 -34.09 42.97
C ASP A 323 17.48 -35.00 41.79
N GLY A 324 17.15 -36.26 42.05
CA GLY A 324 16.62 -37.18 41.05
C GLY A 324 15.34 -36.66 40.38
N LYS A 325 14.35 -36.25 41.18
CA LYS A 325 13.08 -35.70 40.68
C LYS A 325 13.26 -34.37 39.93
N ILE A 326 14.14 -33.49 40.43
CA ILE A 326 14.49 -32.23 39.76
C ILE A 326 15.08 -32.52 38.39
N LYS A 327 15.97 -33.52 38.28
CA LYS A 327 16.56 -33.93 37.02
C LYS A 327 15.50 -34.47 36.04
N GLU A 328 14.61 -35.33 36.51
CA GLU A 328 13.50 -35.87 35.70
C GLU A 328 12.61 -34.74 35.16
N ILE A 329 12.17 -33.80 36.01
CA ILE A 329 11.33 -32.67 35.58
C ILE A 329 12.08 -31.74 34.60
N ASN A 330 13.39 -31.54 34.79
CA ASN A 330 14.20 -30.75 33.86
C ASN A 330 14.31 -31.41 32.48
N GLU A 331 14.43 -32.74 32.42
CA GLU A 331 14.40 -33.49 31.17
C GLU A 331 13.02 -33.38 30.48
N GLU A 332 11.93 -33.48 31.25
CA GLU A 332 10.56 -33.27 30.75
C GLU A 332 10.35 -31.85 30.21
N LEU A 333 10.82 -30.82 30.93
CA LEU A 333 10.76 -29.41 30.51
C LEU A 333 11.54 -29.18 29.22
N THR A 334 12.73 -29.77 29.11
CA THR A 334 13.55 -29.66 27.90
C THR A 334 12.84 -30.30 26.70
N SER A 335 12.27 -31.49 26.90
CA SER A 335 11.48 -32.19 25.88
C SER A 335 10.24 -31.38 25.46
N ALA A 336 9.50 -30.83 26.43
CA ALA A 336 8.34 -30.00 26.17
C ALA A 336 8.69 -28.75 25.36
N LYS A 337 9.80 -28.07 25.69
CA LYS A 337 10.28 -26.89 24.95
C LYS A 337 10.67 -27.22 23.51
N LEU A 338 11.29 -28.37 23.28
CA LEU A 338 11.62 -28.83 21.93
C LEU A 338 10.35 -29.16 21.12
N ALA A 339 9.33 -29.73 21.75
CA ALA A 339 8.04 -30.00 21.13
C ALA A 339 7.30 -28.71 20.76
N GLU A 340 7.28 -27.72 21.66
CA GLU A 340 6.72 -26.39 21.42
C GLU A 340 7.41 -25.69 20.25
N ASN A 341 8.74 -25.69 20.21
CA ASN A 341 9.51 -25.13 19.09
C ASN A 341 9.19 -25.83 17.77
N ALA A 342 8.96 -27.15 17.78
CA ALA A 342 8.55 -27.89 16.58
C ALA A 342 7.18 -27.41 16.06
N LEU A 343 6.22 -27.18 16.96
CA LEU A 343 4.89 -26.67 16.62
C LEU A 343 4.94 -25.23 16.10
N ILE A 344 5.72 -24.36 16.74
CA ILE A 344 5.94 -22.98 16.29
C ILE A 344 6.54 -22.99 14.87
N MET A 345 7.52 -23.87 14.62
CA MET A 345 8.10 -24.01 13.29
C MET A 345 7.09 -24.53 12.25
N GLU A 346 6.24 -25.50 12.61
CA GLU A 346 5.15 -25.97 11.73
C GLU A 346 4.23 -24.80 11.36
N LYS A 347 3.81 -24.01 12.34
CA LYS A 347 2.98 -22.82 12.13
C LYS A 347 3.65 -21.80 11.20
N LEU A 348 4.91 -21.45 11.44
CA LEU A 348 5.64 -20.49 10.60
C LEU A 348 5.77 -20.98 9.14
N ILE A 349 5.96 -22.29 8.94
CA ILE A 349 6.04 -22.88 7.59
C ILE A 349 4.67 -22.83 6.89
N LEU A 350 3.58 -23.09 7.62
CA LEU A 350 2.22 -22.97 7.11
C LEU A 350 1.88 -21.53 6.72
N GLU A 351 2.26 -20.55 7.55
CA GLU A 351 2.12 -19.12 7.25
C GLU A 351 2.96 -18.70 6.04
N LEU A 352 4.20 -19.17 5.94
CA LEU A 352 5.09 -18.92 4.80
C LEU A 352 4.50 -19.48 3.51
N GLU A 353 3.97 -20.69 3.52
CA GLU A 353 3.33 -21.29 2.33
C GLU A 353 2.08 -20.51 1.89
N LYS A 354 1.27 -20.02 2.84
CA LYS A 354 0.13 -19.16 2.54
C LYS A 354 0.59 -17.87 1.86
N LEU A 355 1.61 -17.23 2.42
CA LEU A 355 2.19 -16.01 1.87
C LEU A 355 2.80 -16.22 0.49
N ASP A 356 3.53 -17.32 0.28
CA ASP A 356 4.11 -17.69 -1.02
C ASP A 356 3.03 -17.88 -2.09
N ARG A 357 1.86 -18.42 -1.74
CA ARG A 357 0.72 -18.53 -2.66
C ARG A 357 0.11 -17.18 -2.98
N ASP A 358 -0.01 -16.31 -1.99
CA ASP A 358 -0.55 -14.96 -2.18
C ASP A 358 0.40 -14.12 -3.06
N ILE A 359 1.71 -14.22 -2.85
CA ILE A 359 2.74 -13.63 -3.71
C ILE A 359 2.63 -14.16 -5.13
N LYS A 360 2.55 -15.49 -5.33
CA LYS A 360 2.40 -16.10 -6.67
C LYS A 360 1.12 -15.65 -7.38
N ARG A 361 0.04 -15.35 -6.65
CA ARG A 361 -1.22 -14.83 -7.23
C ARG A 361 -1.11 -13.37 -7.66
N GLU A 362 -0.39 -12.55 -6.89
CA GLU A 362 -0.22 -11.12 -7.19
C GLU A 362 0.92 -10.88 -8.20
N GLU A 363 1.88 -11.80 -8.35
CA GLU A 363 3.03 -11.66 -9.25
C GLU A 363 2.66 -11.27 -10.70
N PRO A 364 1.70 -11.91 -11.39
CA PRO A 364 1.32 -11.51 -12.75
C PRO A 364 0.76 -10.08 -12.81
N ARG A 365 0.01 -9.68 -11.80
CA ARG A 365 -0.58 -8.34 -11.70
C ARG A 365 0.51 -7.29 -11.45
N LEU A 366 1.47 -7.57 -10.59
CA LEU A 366 2.60 -6.69 -10.32
C LEU A 366 3.49 -6.53 -11.56
N LEU A 367 3.71 -7.61 -12.33
CA LEU A 367 4.40 -7.55 -13.61
C LEU A 367 3.66 -6.65 -14.61
N GLN A 368 2.34 -6.79 -14.72
CA GLN A 368 1.52 -5.90 -15.57
C GLN A 368 1.64 -4.44 -15.14
N ILE A 369 1.48 -4.14 -13.85
CA ILE A 369 1.60 -2.78 -13.30
C ILE A 369 2.99 -2.21 -13.58
N SER A 370 4.05 -3.01 -13.44
CA SER A 370 5.43 -2.59 -13.73
C SER A 370 5.62 -2.23 -15.21
N GLY A 371 5.00 -2.98 -16.12
CA GLY A 371 4.97 -2.70 -17.55
C GLY A 371 4.23 -1.41 -17.88
N GLU A 372 3.01 -1.25 -17.36
CA GLU A 372 2.21 -0.03 -17.52
C GLU A 372 2.94 1.20 -16.97
N LEU A 373 3.57 1.08 -15.81
CA LEU A 373 4.33 2.16 -15.18
C LEU A 373 5.57 2.55 -16.00
N ARG A 374 6.23 1.58 -16.66
CA ARG A 374 7.30 1.86 -17.62
C ARG A 374 6.79 2.69 -18.80
N GLU A 375 5.65 2.31 -19.37
CA GLU A 375 5.04 3.06 -20.48
C GLU A 375 4.61 4.47 -20.07
N LEU A 376 3.99 4.62 -18.90
CA LEU A 376 3.58 5.92 -18.37
C LEU A 376 4.78 6.84 -18.10
N ARG A 377 5.90 6.29 -17.58
CA ARG A 377 7.14 7.04 -17.41
C ARG A 377 7.72 7.51 -18.76
N ILE A 378 7.71 6.65 -19.78
CA ILE A 378 8.14 7.03 -21.14
C ILE A 378 7.26 8.15 -21.69
N LYS A 379 5.93 8.04 -21.58
CA LYS A 379 4.97 9.09 -22.02
C LYS A 379 5.18 10.41 -21.28
N ARG A 380 5.34 10.37 -19.96
CA ARG A 380 5.67 11.54 -19.14
C ARG A 380 6.95 12.21 -19.64
N ASP A 381 8.00 11.44 -19.88
CA ASP A 381 9.29 11.97 -20.33
C ASP A 381 9.21 12.57 -21.74
N GLN A 382 8.42 11.99 -22.64
CA GLN A 382 8.14 12.56 -23.97
C GLN A 382 7.39 13.90 -23.87
N ILE A 383 6.35 13.99 -23.03
CA ILE A 383 5.59 15.24 -22.82
C ILE A 383 6.49 16.30 -22.19
N LYS A 384 7.29 15.94 -21.16
CA LYS A 384 8.30 16.84 -20.55
C LYS A 384 9.27 17.39 -21.59
N ARG A 385 9.86 16.52 -22.42
CA ARG A 385 10.76 16.95 -23.50
C ARG A 385 10.06 17.90 -24.46
N SER A 386 8.84 17.58 -24.89
CA SER A 386 8.08 18.42 -25.83
C SER A 386 7.74 19.81 -25.25
N LEU A 387 7.42 19.89 -23.96
CA LEU A 387 7.22 21.16 -23.25
C LEU A 387 8.52 21.95 -23.17
N HIS A 388 9.65 21.27 -22.96
CA HIS A 388 10.96 21.92 -22.85
C HIS A 388 11.47 22.46 -24.19
N THR A 389 11.26 21.74 -25.30
CA THR A 389 11.55 22.26 -26.66
C THR A 389 10.63 23.42 -27.03
N THR A 390 9.34 23.36 -26.65
CA THR A 390 8.39 24.47 -26.90
C THR A 390 8.79 25.75 -26.15
N LYS A 391 9.44 25.63 -24.99
CA LYS A 391 9.92 26.76 -24.18
C LYS A 391 11.23 27.38 -24.67
N ASN A 392 12.04 26.65 -25.45
CA ASN A 392 13.31 27.12 -26.01
C ASN A 392 13.17 27.70 -27.43
N VAL A 393 12.00 27.54 -28.06
CA VAL A 393 11.68 28.03 -29.42
C VAL A 393 10.78 29.29 -29.38
N SER A 394 10.30 29.68 -28.19
CA SER A 394 9.63 30.96 -27.90
C SER A 394 10.60 31.97 -27.35
#